data_AF-A0A8S4QGY7-F1
#
_entry.id   AF-A0A8S4QGY7-F1
#
_cell.length_a   1.000
_cell.length_b   1.000
_cell.length_c   1.000
_cell.angle_alpha   90.00
_cell.angle_beta   90.00
_cell.angle_gamma   90.00
#
_symmetry.space_group_name_H-M   'P 1'
#
loop_
_entity.id
_entity.type
_entity.pdbx_description
1 polymer ?
#
loop_
_entity_poly.entity_id
_entity_poly.type
_entity_poly.pdbx_seq_one_letter_code
_entity_poly.pdbx_strand_id
1 'polypeptide(L)' 'LDWQPRPGHKSIGRAPARWRDNIVNAIGKNWMQLTSNRPRWRANEETLVQQWVSPLLD' A
#
# COMPACT_ATOMS: atom_id res chain seq x y z
N LEU A 1 -38.93 -4.18 -8.53
CA LEU A 1 -37.81 -4.71 -7.72
C LEU A 1 -36.91 -3.54 -7.42
N ASP A 2 -37.29 -2.75 -6.42
CA ASP A 2 -36.59 -1.51 -6.09
C ASP A 2 -35.37 -1.83 -5.24
N TRP A 3 -34.24 -1.25 -5.63
CA TRP A 3 -33.01 -1.37 -4.87
C TRP A 3 -33.19 -0.69 -3.51
N GLN A 4 -32.90 -1.42 -2.42
CA GLN A 4 -32.82 -0.85 -1.08
C GLN A 4 -31.35 -0.79 -0.62
N PRO A 5 -30.89 0.36 -0.08
CA PRO A 5 -29.58 0.42 0.54
C PRO A 5 -29.57 -0.47 1.77
N ARG A 6 -28.67 -1.46 1.81
CA ARG A 6 -28.46 -2.22 3.05
C ARG A 6 -27.94 -1.25 4.11
N PRO A 7 -28.52 -1.21 5.32
CA PRO A 7 -27.93 -0.49 6.44
C PRO A 7 -26.71 -1.28 6.91
N GLY A 8 -25.63 -1.22 6.13
CA GLY A 8 -24.30 -1.54 6.64
C GLY A 8 -23.94 -0.43 7.60
N HIS A 9 -23.60 -0.78 8.84
CA HIS A 9 -22.90 0.15 9.73
C HIS A 9 -21.66 0.64 8.97
N LYS A 10 -21.70 1.87 8.47
CA LYS A 10 -20.47 2.62 8.26
C LYS A 10 -19.73 2.55 9.60
N SER A 11 -18.41 2.45 9.59
CA SER A 11 -17.60 2.41 10.81
C SER A 11 -17.69 3.75 11.56
N ILE A 12 -18.87 4.09 12.09
CA ILE A 12 -19.18 5.27 12.86
C ILE A 12 -18.35 5.13 14.13
N GLY A 13 -17.24 5.88 14.21
CA GLY A 13 -16.29 5.84 15.31
C GLY A 13 -14.90 5.30 14.98
N ARG A 14 -14.68 4.71 13.78
CA ARG A 14 -13.30 4.41 13.37
C ARG A 14 -12.67 5.69 12.86
N ALA A 15 -11.61 6.13 13.53
CA ALA A 15 -10.83 7.27 13.08
C ALA A 15 -10.44 7.10 11.60
N PRO A 16 -10.44 8.17 10.79
CA PRO A 16 -9.94 8.12 9.43
C PRO A 16 -8.54 7.52 9.42
N ALA A 17 -8.29 6.56 8.52
CA ALA A 17 -6.97 5.95 8.38
C ALA A 17 -5.95 7.05 8.11
N ARG A 18 -4.94 7.15 8.97
CA ARG A 18 -3.84 8.09 8.76
C ARG A 18 -2.98 7.52 7.63
N TRP A 19 -2.28 8.39 6.91
CA TRP A 19 -1.36 7.96 5.85
C TRP A 19 -0.36 6.88 6.30
N ARG A 20 0.07 6.93 7.58
CA ARG A 20 0.96 5.91 8.19
C ARG A 20 0.32 4.54 8.31
N ASP A 21 -0.99 4.49 8.60
CA ASP A 21 -1.71 3.23 8.74
C ASP A 21 -1.75 2.49 7.41
N ASN A 22 -1.84 3.23 6.30
CA ASN A 22 -1.78 2.64 4.95
C ASN A 22 -0.41 2.03 4.65
N ILE A 23 0.68 2.67 5.07
CA ILE A 23 2.05 2.13 4.92
C ILE A 23 2.23 0.87 5.76
N VAL A 24 1.75 0.91 7.01
CA VAL A 24 1.79 -0.27 7.91
C VAL A 24 0.94 -1.41 7.34
N ASN A 25 -0.21 -1.12 6.74
CA ASN A 25 -1.05 -2.14 6.10
C ASN A 25 -0.40 -2.72 4.84
N ALA A 26 0.27 -1.90 4.03
CA ALA A 26 0.86 -2.34 2.77
C ALA A 26 2.17 -3.12 2.97
N ILE A 27 3.02 -2.68 3.90
CA ILE A 27 4.42 -3.14 4.01
C ILE A 27 4.72 -3.77 5.39
N GLY A 28 3.77 -3.68 6.33
CA GLY A 28 3.90 -4.19 7.68
C GLY A 28 4.52 -3.21 8.68
N LYS A 29 4.50 -3.56 9.96
CA LYS A 29 4.97 -2.72 11.07
C LYS A 29 6.47 -2.39 11.00
N ASN A 30 7.25 -3.21 10.29
CA ASN A 30 8.70 -3.05 10.13
C ASN A 30 9.07 -2.06 9.00
N TRP A 31 8.10 -1.34 8.43
CA TRP A 31 8.35 -0.40 7.32
C TRP A 31 9.46 0.60 7.61
N MET A 32 9.58 1.11 8.85
CA MET A 32 10.64 2.06 9.22
C MET A 32 12.04 1.44 9.12
N GLN A 33 12.20 0.18 9.54
CA GLN A 33 13.46 -0.55 9.43
C GLN A 33 13.80 -0.87 7.97
N LEU A 34 12.78 -1.23 7.19
CA LEU A 34 12.93 -1.44 5.74
C LEU A 34 13.36 -0.16 5.02
N THR A 35 12.80 1.00 5.38
CA THR A 35 13.21 2.30 4.81
C THR A 35 14.57 2.79 5.31
N SER A 36 14.98 2.38 6.53
CA SER A 36 16.30 2.71 7.07
C SER A 36 17.41 1.98 6.31
N ASN A 37 17.13 0.78 5.80
CA ASN A 37 18.03 0.04 4.93
C ASN A 37 17.99 0.59 3.49
N ARG A 38 18.60 1.77 3.30
CA ARG A 38 18.74 2.44 1.99
C ARG A 38 19.26 1.52 0.86
N PRO A 39 20.27 0.66 1.07
CA PRO A 39 20.70 -0.29 0.03
C PRO A 39 19.59 -1.24 -0.42
N ARG A 40 18.83 -1.81 0.53
CA ARG A 40 17.69 -2.68 0.22
C ARG A 40 16.57 -1.95 -0.49
N TRP A 41 16.33 -0.69 -0.11
CA TRP A 41 15.36 0.17 -0.80
C TRP A 41 15.74 0.39 -2.27
N ARG A 42 17.00 0.75 -2.54
CA ARG A 42 17.52 0.93 -3.90
C ARG A 42 17.42 -0.34 -4.75
N ALA A 43 17.77 -1.50 -4.20
CA ALA A 43 17.66 -2.77 -4.93
C ALA A 43 16.20 -3.10 -5.31
N ASN A 44 15.25 -2.83 -4.41
CA ASN A 44 13.82 -3.04 -4.69
C ASN A 44 13.30 -2.04 -5.74
N GLU A 45 13.74 -0.79 -5.69
CA GLU A 45 13.39 0.24 -6.67
C GLU A 45 13.94 -0.09 -8.06
N GLU A 46 15.21 -0.51 -8.16
CA GLU A 46 15.82 -0.97 -9.41
C GLU A 46 15.09 -2.20 -9.99
N THR A 47 14.71 -3.16 -9.14
CA THR A 47 13.94 -4.35 -9.56
C THR A 47 12.57 -3.98 -10.09
N LEU A 48 11.86 -3.06 -9.41
CA LEU A 48 10.58 -2.54 -9.89
C LEU A 48 10.77 -1.82 -11.23
N VAL A 49 11.73 -0.90 -11.34
CA VAL A 49 12.00 -0.21 -12.61
C VAL A 49 12.28 -1.20 -13.74
N GLN A 50 13.08 -2.25 -13.50
CA GLN A 50 13.32 -3.28 -14.50
C GLN A 50 12.04 -4.05 -14.87
N GLN A 51 11.20 -4.43 -13.90
CA GLN A 51 9.92 -5.09 -14.16
C GLN A 51 8.99 -4.22 -15.01
N TRP A 52 8.97 -2.90 -14.77
CA TRP A 52 8.14 -1.95 -15.50
C TRP A 52 8.68 -1.61 -16.89
N VAL A 53 10.00 -1.62 -17.07
CA VAL A 53 10.66 -1.36 -18.35
C VAL A 53 10.73 -2.61 -19.24
N SER A 54 10.78 -3.81 -18.67
CA SER A 54 10.81 -5.08 -19.44
C SER A 54 9.70 -5.19 -20.50
N PRO A 55 8.40 -4.94 -20.20
CA PRO A 55 7.35 -5.02 -21.20
C PRO A 55 7.36 -3.87 -22.24
N LEU A 56 8.29 -2.91 -22.13
CA LEU A 56 8.48 -1.82 -23.10
C LEU A 56 9.65 -2.09 -24.07
N LEU A 57 10.38 -3.19 -23.90
CA LEU A 57 11.56 -3.55 -24.68
C LEU A 57 11.36 -4.79 -25.60
N ASP A 58 10.13 -5.32 -25.67
CA ASP A 58 9.71 -6.38 -26.61
C ASP A 58 8.87 -5.82 -27.77
#